data_AF-A0A0M9YIM8-F1
#
_entry.id   AF-A0A0M9YIM8-F1
#
_cell.length_a   1.000
_cell.length_b   1.000
_cell.length_c   1.000
_cell.angle_alpha   90.00
_cell.angle_beta   90.00
_cell.angle_gamma   90.00
#
_symmetry.space_group_name_H-M   'P 1'
#
loop_
_entity.id
_entity.type
_entity.pdbx_description
1 polymer ?
#
loop_
_entity_poly.entity_id
_entity_poly.type
_entity_poly.pdbx_seq_one_letter_code
_entity_poly.pdbx_strand_id
1 'polypeptide(L)'
;MSTDHPVPGLPFVDDSHIPLDEGPEAIEAVGRNQGEGMWGRYDPHRASGGWRAFTTDPLDNSLGWSVRYHPEHGRTVLLMKDDDTSPLHSTWDGERLLFRAGGYWFDGAAWFRPGQVWDPVEEDYEKRRARAAVTVSAVDMLDRRADAARASVVTVAEIDAEAPAPVVENWGDHLALWAAHQAERDGALPLERCVVDLATPELSGAQLIGVPEMAELGGITASTLRAYISRGNSEVPQPQALVGGRDQWARAVADDWVEARQRSHEGVRATMSAGDRDQLSRGAAEVRDHFAADFHGTLWGRPDVRKRWILRARNEDSVREIADALAWNVASSLDRVLPTHLLGHTVENAVLHDFAEAIDLNREVQARPKKSAKTKDWLHLWVSRPVAGMLAWFIRHHPESAHYYIGEITRESHTRWDIPAKDTLSTLRQYVITEGNLSVEDAESFFALLTPPEKND
;
A
#
# COMPACT_ATOMS: atom_id res chain seq x y z
N MET A 1 15.26 24.92 -19.15
CA MET A 1 14.75 24.47 -17.84
C MET A 1 13.35 25.05 -17.64
N SER A 2 12.34 24.19 -17.49
CA SER A 2 10.93 24.60 -17.56
C SER A 2 10.08 24.09 -16.39
N THR A 3 10.66 23.38 -15.42
CA THR A 3 9.92 23.02 -14.21
C THR A 3 9.61 24.22 -13.32
N ASP A 4 8.41 24.27 -12.76
CA ASP A 4 8.00 25.21 -11.72
C ASP A 4 8.37 24.76 -10.30
N HIS A 5 8.79 23.50 -10.13
CA HIS A 5 8.95 22.87 -8.82
C HIS A 5 10.32 22.18 -8.71
N PRO A 6 11.39 22.97 -8.49
CA PRO A 6 12.75 22.45 -8.39
C PRO A 6 12.88 21.33 -7.34
N VAL A 7 13.74 20.35 -7.63
CA VAL A 7 14.06 19.26 -6.70
C VAL A 7 15.42 19.56 -6.03
N PRO A 8 15.48 19.63 -4.69
CA PRO A 8 16.72 19.88 -3.95
C PRO A 8 17.84 18.92 -4.32
N GLY A 9 19.04 19.46 -4.51
CA GLY A 9 20.26 18.70 -4.78
C GLY A 9 20.43 18.21 -6.22
N LEU A 10 19.38 18.23 -7.05
CA LEU A 10 19.47 17.85 -8.47
C LEU A 10 19.87 19.05 -9.35
N PRO A 11 20.62 18.83 -10.44
CA PRO A 11 20.90 19.88 -11.42
C PRO A 11 19.65 20.23 -12.24
N PHE A 12 19.69 21.41 -12.85
CA PHE A 12 18.73 21.77 -13.89
C PHE A 12 19.26 21.32 -15.24
N VAL A 13 18.43 20.61 -15.99
CA VAL A 13 18.76 20.12 -17.34
C VAL A 13 18.07 20.99 -18.38
N ASP A 14 18.73 21.19 -19.52
CA ASP A 14 18.14 21.82 -20.69
C ASP A 14 17.06 20.92 -21.30
N ASP A 15 15.84 21.43 -21.33
CA ASP A 15 14.64 20.78 -21.85
C ASP A 15 14.10 21.51 -23.10
N SER A 16 14.91 22.39 -23.71
CA SER A 16 14.49 23.24 -24.83
C SER A 16 14.13 22.49 -26.11
N HIS A 17 14.59 21.24 -26.28
CA HIS A 17 14.25 20.39 -27.42
C HIS A 17 12.94 19.59 -27.24
N ILE A 18 12.31 19.66 -26.06
CA ILE A 18 11.00 19.05 -25.80
C ILE A 18 9.91 20.12 -25.95
N PRO A 19 8.82 19.86 -26.71
CA PRO A 19 7.80 20.86 -27.02
C PRO A 19 6.81 21.07 -25.85
N LEU A 20 7.31 21.56 -24.71
CA LEU A 20 6.57 21.67 -23.44
C LEU A 20 5.41 22.68 -23.49
N ASP A 21 5.42 23.64 -24.42
CA ASP A 21 4.40 24.68 -24.56
C ASP A 21 3.36 24.35 -25.65
N GLU A 22 3.58 23.31 -26.45
CA GLU A 22 2.67 22.90 -27.54
C GLU A 22 1.56 21.94 -27.06
N GLY A 23 1.69 21.40 -25.84
CA GLY A 23 0.72 20.51 -25.21
C GLY A 23 1.20 19.06 -25.06
N PRO A 24 0.42 18.22 -24.35
CA PRO A 24 0.82 16.85 -24.03
C PRO A 24 0.96 15.95 -25.27
N GLU A 25 0.16 16.18 -26.31
CA GLU A 25 0.24 15.46 -27.59
C GLU A 25 1.59 15.66 -28.27
N ALA A 26 2.13 16.88 -28.22
CA ALA A 26 3.42 17.20 -28.83
C ALA A 26 4.57 16.50 -28.08
N ILE A 27 4.48 16.41 -26.75
CA ILE A 27 5.45 15.69 -25.91
C ILE A 27 5.40 14.19 -26.25
N GLU A 28 4.21 13.58 -26.29
CA GLU A 28 4.06 12.17 -26.68
C GLU A 28 4.67 11.89 -28.07
N ALA A 29 4.47 12.80 -29.02
CA ALA A 29 4.93 12.63 -30.39
C ALA A 29 6.46 12.60 -30.55
N VAL A 30 7.23 13.10 -29.57
CA VAL A 30 8.70 13.06 -29.59
C VAL A 30 9.21 11.62 -29.57
N GLY A 31 8.65 10.77 -28.72
CA GLY A 31 9.11 9.38 -28.55
C GLY A 31 8.18 8.34 -29.18
N ARG A 32 6.87 8.58 -29.19
CA ARG A 32 5.92 7.57 -29.65
C ARG A 32 6.07 7.28 -31.14
N ASN A 33 6.41 6.03 -31.46
CA ASN A 33 6.57 5.51 -32.82
C ASN A 33 7.62 6.25 -33.66
N GLN A 34 8.57 6.95 -33.05
CA GLN A 34 9.64 7.66 -33.79
C GLN A 34 10.89 6.81 -34.03
N GLY A 35 11.04 5.69 -33.33
CA GLY A 35 12.20 4.80 -33.46
C GLY A 35 12.08 3.54 -32.62
N GLU A 36 13.02 2.61 -32.81
CA GLU A 36 13.16 1.44 -31.94
C GLU A 36 13.57 1.88 -30.54
N GLY A 37 12.88 1.37 -29.52
CA GLY A 37 13.13 1.73 -28.12
C GLY A 37 12.62 3.11 -27.71
N MET A 38 11.87 3.82 -28.58
CA MET A 38 11.27 5.11 -28.23
C MET A 38 9.80 4.95 -27.89
N TRP A 39 9.41 5.53 -26.76
CA TRP A 39 8.05 5.49 -26.24
C TRP A 39 7.55 6.87 -25.87
N GLY A 40 6.24 7.01 -25.87
CA GLY A 40 5.58 8.21 -25.42
C GLY A 40 4.12 7.92 -25.11
N ARG A 41 3.60 8.63 -24.12
CA ARG A 41 2.19 8.59 -23.73
C ARG A 41 1.83 9.91 -23.05
N TYR A 42 0.59 10.33 -23.25
CA TYR A 42 -0.03 11.30 -22.36
C TYR A 42 -1.40 10.82 -21.89
N ASP A 43 -1.84 11.37 -20.76
CA ASP A 43 -3.18 11.18 -20.24
C ASP A 43 -3.72 12.52 -19.68
N PRO A 44 -4.93 12.95 -20.09
CA PRO A 44 -5.59 14.12 -19.52
C PRO A 44 -6.17 13.81 -18.14
N HIS A 45 -6.00 14.73 -17.19
CA HIS A 45 -6.61 14.65 -15.87
C HIS A 45 -7.92 15.45 -15.83
N ARG A 46 -9.02 14.79 -16.23
CA ARG A 46 -10.32 15.45 -16.46
C ARG A 46 -10.88 16.23 -15.25
N ALA A 47 -10.63 15.74 -14.03
CA ALA A 47 -11.17 16.37 -12.82
C ALA A 47 -10.56 17.74 -12.53
N SER A 48 -9.25 17.91 -12.79
CA SER A 48 -8.56 19.17 -12.53
C SER A 48 -8.26 19.99 -13.79
N GLY A 49 -8.53 19.45 -14.98
CA GLY A 49 -8.15 20.07 -16.25
C GLY A 49 -6.65 20.06 -16.55
N GLY A 50 -5.85 19.37 -15.72
CA GLY A 50 -4.42 19.15 -15.96
C GLY A 50 -4.16 17.96 -16.88
N TRP A 51 -2.88 17.59 -17.03
CA TRP A 51 -2.46 16.40 -17.78
C TRP A 51 -1.10 15.89 -17.27
N ARG A 52 -0.75 14.68 -17.68
CA ARG A 52 0.58 14.10 -17.51
C ARG A 52 1.04 13.48 -18.82
N ALA A 53 2.34 13.51 -19.07
CA ALA A 53 2.95 12.93 -20.26
C ALA A 53 4.35 12.41 -19.93
N PHE A 54 4.81 11.45 -20.71
CA PHE A 54 6.23 11.13 -20.79
C PHE A 54 6.65 10.84 -22.23
N THR A 55 7.94 11.01 -22.49
CA THR A 55 8.57 10.66 -23.75
C THR A 55 10.01 10.23 -23.52
N THR A 56 10.48 9.24 -24.28
CA THR A 56 11.91 8.95 -24.41
C THR A 56 12.63 10.17 -24.96
N ASP A 57 13.82 10.46 -24.46
CA ASP A 57 14.63 11.56 -24.96
C ASP A 57 15.20 11.22 -26.36
N PRO A 58 15.13 12.15 -27.34
CA PRO A 58 15.56 11.87 -28.71
C PRO A 58 17.08 11.94 -28.92
N LEU A 59 17.84 12.45 -27.95
CA LEU A 59 19.30 12.55 -27.99
C LEU A 59 19.96 11.36 -27.26
N ASP A 60 19.34 10.87 -26.20
CA ASP A 60 19.75 9.68 -25.46
C ASP A 60 18.54 8.82 -25.03
N ASN A 61 18.31 7.73 -25.76
CA ASN A 61 17.18 6.84 -25.51
C ASN A 61 17.26 6.04 -24.19
N SER A 62 18.37 6.14 -23.43
CA SER A 62 18.43 5.59 -22.08
C SER A 62 17.73 6.47 -21.04
N LEU A 63 17.39 7.71 -21.43
CA LEU A 63 16.73 8.70 -20.61
C LEU A 63 15.34 9.03 -21.17
N GLY A 64 14.48 9.53 -20.30
CA GLY A 64 13.15 9.99 -20.66
C GLY A 64 12.67 11.15 -19.80
N TRP A 65 11.81 11.96 -20.40
CA TRP A 65 11.20 13.13 -19.79
C TRP A 65 9.82 12.79 -19.24
N SER A 66 9.59 13.09 -17.97
CA SER A 66 8.30 12.98 -17.32
C SER A 66 7.75 14.36 -16.99
N VAL A 67 6.54 14.65 -17.46
CA VAL A 67 5.91 15.97 -17.34
C VAL A 67 4.54 15.84 -16.69
N ARG A 68 4.30 16.64 -15.65
CA ARG A 68 2.99 16.79 -14.99
C ARG A 68 2.59 18.25 -15.02
N TYR A 69 1.43 18.55 -15.59
CA TYR A 69 0.87 19.91 -15.61
C TYR A 69 -0.44 19.99 -14.81
N HIS A 70 -0.57 21.05 -14.02
CA HIS A 70 -1.77 21.43 -13.30
C HIS A 70 -2.08 22.93 -13.55
N PRO A 71 -3.32 23.30 -13.89
CA PRO A 71 -3.63 24.69 -14.25
C PRO A 71 -3.36 25.69 -13.14
N GLU A 72 -3.56 25.30 -11.88
CA GLU A 72 -3.31 26.18 -10.74
C GLU A 72 -1.89 26.07 -10.18
N HIS A 73 -1.23 24.91 -10.35
CA HIS A 73 0.04 24.59 -9.68
C HIS A 73 1.22 24.49 -10.65
N GLY A 74 1.02 24.77 -11.94
CA GLY A 74 2.11 24.80 -12.92
C GLY A 74 2.56 23.41 -13.33
N ARG A 75 3.82 23.30 -13.78
CA ARG A 75 4.39 22.07 -14.34
C ARG A 75 5.60 21.55 -13.56
N THR A 76 5.60 20.24 -13.33
CA THR A 76 6.77 19.47 -12.92
C THR A 76 7.38 18.82 -14.17
N VAL A 77 8.68 19.02 -14.38
CA VAL A 77 9.44 18.43 -15.50
C VAL A 77 10.64 17.71 -14.90
N LEU A 78 10.76 16.41 -15.15
CA LEU A 78 11.83 15.57 -14.61
C LEU A 78 12.48 14.77 -15.73
N LEU A 79 13.81 14.72 -15.74
CA LEU A 79 14.59 13.78 -16.53
C LEU A 79 14.94 12.57 -15.65
N MET A 80 14.76 11.37 -16.18
CA MET A 80 15.04 10.11 -15.47
C MET A 80 15.44 9.02 -16.45
N LYS A 81 15.79 7.83 -15.95
CA LYS A 81 15.96 6.65 -16.81
C LYS A 81 14.65 6.39 -17.57
N ASP A 82 14.75 6.01 -18.83
CA ASP A 82 13.56 5.77 -19.67
C ASP A 82 12.61 4.74 -19.03
N ASP A 83 13.16 3.66 -18.47
CA ASP A 83 12.42 2.59 -17.77
C ASP A 83 11.61 3.09 -16.56
N ASP A 84 11.98 4.21 -15.94
CA ASP A 84 11.30 4.77 -14.77
C ASP A 84 10.15 5.75 -15.13
N THR A 85 10.07 6.20 -16.39
CA THR A 85 9.06 7.18 -16.84
C THR A 85 7.64 6.65 -16.76
N SER A 86 7.42 5.40 -17.22
CA SER A 86 6.10 4.76 -17.22
C SER A 86 5.58 4.45 -15.79
N PRO A 87 6.40 3.91 -14.86
CA PRO A 87 6.05 3.82 -13.44
C PRO A 87 5.67 5.18 -12.81
N LEU A 88 6.49 6.23 -13.02
CA LEU A 88 6.17 7.56 -12.49
C LEU A 88 4.86 8.10 -13.08
N HIS A 89 4.65 7.95 -14.39
CA HIS A 89 3.43 8.38 -15.05
C HIS A 89 2.19 7.69 -14.48
N SER A 90 2.29 6.41 -14.09
CA SER A 90 1.21 5.70 -13.40
C SER A 90 1.01 6.22 -11.97
N THR A 91 2.10 6.57 -11.28
CA THR A 91 2.07 7.11 -9.92
C THR A 91 1.47 8.53 -9.86
N TRP A 92 1.63 9.33 -10.92
CA TRP A 92 0.97 10.63 -11.10
C TRP A 92 -0.51 10.55 -11.46
N ASP A 93 -1.11 9.36 -11.43
CA ASP A 93 -2.55 9.26 -11.56
C ASP A 93 -3.29 9.86 -10.35
N GLY A 94 -4.35 10.60 -10.66
CA GLY A 94 -5.14 11.35 -9.67
C GLY A 94 -4.51 12.68 -9.22
N GLU A 95 -4.62 12.92 -7.92
CA GLU A 95 -4.38 14.22 -7.26
C GLU A 95 -2.90 14.52 -7.00
N ARG A 96 -2.02 13.53 -7.11
CA ARG A 96 -0.59 13.65 -6.79
C ARG A 96 0.09 14.60 -7.78
N LEU A 97 0.60 15.73 -7.30
CA LEU A 97 1.27 16.73 -8.15
C LEU A 97 2.78 16.54 -8.21
N LEU A 98 3.40 16.27 -7.06
CA LEU A 98 4.84 16.09 -6.91
C LEU A 98 5.17 15.26 -5.67
N PHE A 99 6.40 14.72 -5.66
CA PHE A 99 6.95 13.89 -4.58
C PHE A 99 8.23 14.50 -4.01
N ARG A 100 8.47 14.32 -2.71
CA ARG A 100 9.68 14.71 -1.96
C ARG A 100 10.02 13.66 -0.90
N ALA A 101 11.23 13.74 -0.36
CA ALA A 101 11.70 12.94 0.79
C ALA A 101 11.27 11.45 0.76
N GLY A 102 11.63 10.71 -0.29
CA GLY A 102 11.33 9.27 -0.35
C GLY A 102 9.84 8.92 -0.48
N GLY A 103 9.04 9.78 -1.14
CA GLY A 103 7.67 9.47 -1.55
C GLY A 103 6.57 10.22 -0.80
N TYR A 104 6.91 11.17 0.07
CA TYR A 104 5.94 12.16 0.53
C TYR A 104 5.40 12.93 -0.67
N TRP A 105 4.11 13.19 -0.72
CA TRP A 105 3.49 13.80 -1.90
C TRP A 105 2.55 14.93 -1.55
N PHE A 106 2.42 15.85 -2.50
CA PHE A 106 1.62 17.06 -2.37
C PHE A 106 0.47 17.03 -3.39
N ASP A 107 -0.74 17.37 -2.95
CA ASP A 107 -1.96 17.43 -3.78
C ASP A 107 -2.31 18.84 -4.27
N GLY A 108 -1.56 19.86 -3.84
CA GLY A 108 -1.89 21.27 -4.07
C GLY A 108 -2.31 22.03 -2.81
N ALA A 109 -2.73 21.30 -1.77
CA ALA A 109 -3.22 21.85 -0.50
C ALA A 109 -2.50 21.28 0.74
N ALA A 110 -2.20 19.99 0.75
CA ALA A 110 -1.63 19.28 1.89
C ALA A 110 -0.55 18.27 1.47
N TRP A 111 0.30 17.92 2.42
CA TRP A 111 1.29 16.86 2.27
C TRP A 111 0.79 15.56 2.87
N PHE A 112 1.12 14.47 2.19
CA PHE A 112 0.77 13.11 2.57
C PHE A 112 2.03 12.25 2.59
N ARG A 113 1.99 11.22 3.43
CA ARG A 113 3.04 10.20 3.49
C ARG A 113 3.00 9.30 2.24
N PRO A 114 4.10 8.57 1.96
CA PRO A 114 4.06 7.48 0.99
C PRO A 114 2.89 6.52 1.27
N GLY A 115 2.16 6.13 0.22
CA GLY A 115 1.08 5.15 0.35
C GLY A 115 1.64 3.79 0.76
N GLN A 116 1.15 3.22 1.86
CA GLN A 116 1.58 1.92 2.39
C GLN A 116 0.40 1.05 2.81
N VAL A 117 -0.58 1.63 3.52
CA VAL A 117 -1.75 0.91 4.02
C VAL A 117 -2.85 0.91 2.97
N TRP A 118 -3.20 -0.27 2.46
CA TRP A 118 -4.28 -0.44 1.48
C TRP A 118 -5.66 -0.32 2.13
N ASP A 119 -6.54 0.50 1.54
CA ASP A 119 -7.96 0.56 1.89
C ASP A 119 -8.78 -0.24 0.86
N PRO A 120 -9.35 -1.40 1.25
CA PRO A 120 -10.13 -2.22 0.33
C PRO A 120 -11.44 -1.56 -0.13
N VAL A 121 -11.92 -0.52 0.58
CA VAL A 121 -13.17 0.15 0.22
C VAL A 121 -12.94 1.16 -0.90
N GLU A 122 -11.87 1.94 -0.82
CA GLU A 122 -11.50 2.94 -1.83
C GLU A 122 -10.70 2.33 -3.00
N GLU A 123 -10.21 1.08 -2.85
CA GLU A 123 -9.28 0.43 -3.78
C GLU A 123 -8.04 1.29 -4.07
N ASP A 124 -7.56 1.99 -3.05
CA ASP A 124 -6.33 2.79 -3.08
C ASP A 124 -5.64 2.73 -1.70
N TYR A 125 -4.41 3.20 -1.63
CA TYR A 125 -3.72 3.39 -0.36
C TYR A 125 -4.35 4.54 0.43
N GLU A 126 -4.50 4.34 1.74
CA GLU A 126 -4.96 5.37 2.67
C GLU A 126 -4.12 6.64 2.54
N LYS A 127 -4.80 7.77 2.28
CA LYS A 127 -4.18 9.09 2.17
C LYS A 127 -3.86 9.66 3.56
N ARG A 128 -2.76 9.21 4.15
CA ARG A 128 -2.31 9.67 5.48
C ARG A 128 -1.57 11.00 5.39
N ARG A 129 -2.12 12.04 6.01
CA ARG A 129 -1.49 13.37 6.05
C ARG A 129 -0.18 13.35 6.84
N ALA A 130 0.82 14.04 6.32
CA ALA A 130 2.07 14.29 7.03
C ALA A 130 1.81 15.28 8.18
N ARG A 131 2.20 14.94 9.41
CA ARG A 131 1.91 15.76 10.59
C ARG A 131 2.62 17.10 10.53
N ALA A 132 1.87 18.18 10.79
CA ALA A 132 2.39 19.55 10.86
C ALA A 132 3.35 19.92 9.71
N ALA A 133 3.06 19.42 8.51
CA ALA A 133 3.88 19.65 7.34
C ALA A 133 3.71 21.09 6.84
N VAL A 134 4.84 21.72 6.50
CA VAL A 134 4.92 23.04 5.90
C VAL A 134 5.61 22.89 4.55
N THR A 135 5.01 23.45 3.51
CA THR A 135 5.62 23.53 2.18
C THR A 135 6.79 24.50 2.21
N VAL A 136 7.96 24.04 1.77
CA VAL A 136 9.14 24.88 1.56
C VAL A 136 9.14 25.29 0.09
N SER A 137 9.03 26.59 -0.17
CA SER A 137 8.99 27.15 -1.50
C SER A 137 10.37 27.61 -1.98
N ALA A 138 10.47 28.00 -3.25
CA ALA A 138 11.72 28.53 -3.81
C ALA A 138 12.16 29.81 -3.10
N VAL A 139 11.22 30.68 -2.68
CA VAL A 139 11.59 31.91 -1.96
C VAL A 139 12.20 31.62 -0.59
N ASP A 140 11.79 30.54 0.08
CA ASP A 140 12.32 30.14 1.39
C ASP A 140 13.76 29.64 1.31
N MET A 141 14.14 29.06 0.16
CA MET A 141 15.45 28.43 -0.08
C MET A 141 16.46 29.37 -0.74
N LEU A 142 16.01 30.44 -1.39
CA LEU A 142 16.88 31.42 -2.03
C LEU A 142 17.62 32.29 -0.99
N ASP A 143 18.89 31.99 -0.77
CA ASP A 143 19.80 32.83 0.03
C ASP A 143 20.30 34.03 -0.81
N ARG A 144 20.43 35.20 -0.19
CA ARG A 144 21.06 36.39 -0.77
C ARG A 144 22.53 36.18 -1.16
N ARG A 145 23.16 35.12 -0.66
CA ARG A 145 24.54 34.72 -1.01
C ARG A 145 24.64 33.84 -2.25
N ALA A 146 23.50 33.35 -2.76
CA ALA A 146 23.45 32.58 -3.98
C ALA A 146 23.76 33.50 -5.18
N ASP A 147 24.53 32.98 -6.14
CA ASP A 147 24.98 33.70 -7.32
C ASP A 147 24.73 32.86 -8.57
N ALA A 148 23.76 33.28 -9.39
CA ALA A 148 23.38 32.63 -10.63
C ALA A 148 24.56 32.47 -11.61
N ALA A 149 25.56 33.37 -11.57
CA ALA A 149 26.71 33.32 -12.46
C ALA A 149 27.69 32.18 -12.14
N ARG A 150 27.56 31.55 -10.97
CA ARG A 150 28.38 30.39 -10.54
C ARG A 150 27.74 29.05 -10.87
N ALA A 151 26.53 29.05 -11.42
CA ALA A 151 25.81 27.84 -11.82
C ALA A 151 25.75 27.68 -13.35
N SER A 152 25.48 26.46 -13.79
CA SER A 152 25.26 26.15 -15.20
C SER A 152 24.08 25.18 -15.36
N VAL A 153 23.47 25.24 -16.54
CA VAL A 153 22.46 24.26 -16.98
C VAL A 153 23.20 23.08 -17.58
N VAL A 154 22.82 21.87 -17.19
CA VAL A 154 23.39 20.62 -17.70
C VAL A 154 22.66 20.22 -18.98
N THR A 155 23.36 19.60 -19.91
CA THR A 155 22.77 19.02 -21.13
C THR A 155 22.45 17.54 -20.92
N VAL A 156 21.49 17.00 -21.67
CA VAL A 156 21.14 15.57 -21.56
C VAL A 156 22.36 14.67 -21.77
N ALA A 157 23.24 15.01 -22.71
CA ALA A 157 24.45 14.26 -23.02
C ALA A 157 25.50 14.21 -21.88
N GLU A 158 25.37 15.06 -20.86
CA GLU A 158 26.24 15.07 -19.68
C GLU A 158 25.71 14.18 -18.54
N ILE A 159 24.51 13.60 -18.70
CA ILE A 159 23.89 12.71 -17.73
C ILE A 159 24.17 11.26 -18.12
N ASP A 160 24.83 10.53 -17.22
CA ASP A 160 24.99 9.07 -17.34
C ASP A 160 23.78 8.39 -16.68
N ALA A 161 22.93 7.76 -17.50
CA ALA A 161 21.74 7.05 -17.03
C ALA A 161 22.08 5.90 -16.06
N GLU A 162 23.29 5.33 -16.11
CA GLU A 162 23.71 4.21 -15.25
C GLU A 162 24.39 4.67 -13.95
N ALA A 163 24.75 5.94 -13.85
CA ALA A 163 25.31 6.51 -12.63
C ALA A 163 24.21 6.92 -11.63
N PRO A 164 24.53 7.01 -10.31
CA PRO A 164 23.66 7.68 -9.36
C PRO A 164 23.37 9.12 -9.81
N ALA A 165 22.16 9.61 -9.52
CA ALA A 165 21.78 10.97 -9.87
C ALA A 165 22.82 11.99 -9.37
N PRO A 166 23.28 12.92 -10.23
CA PRO A 166 24.29 13.90 -9.85
C PRO A 166 23.77 14.79 -8.72
N VAL A 167 24.58 14.91 -7.66
CA VAL A 167 24.29 15.82 -6.54
C VAL A 167 25.11 17.10 -6.72
N VAL A 168 24.43 18.24 -6.72
CA VAL A 168 25.04 19.55 -6.89
C VAL A 168 25.35 20.17 -5.53
N GLU A 169 26.63 20.35 -5.20
CA GLU A 169 27.04 20.93 -3.91
C GLU A 169 26.64 22.41 -3.76
N ASN A 170 26.70 23.19 -4.83
CA ASN A 170 26.32 24.61 -4.89
C ASN A 170 24.86 24.80 -5.34
N TRP A 171 23.95 23.93 -4.91
CA TRP A 171 22.56 23.92 -5.38
C TRP A 171 21.84 25.28 -5.24
N GLY A 172 22.19 26.09 -4.23
CA GLY A 172 21.66 27.45 -4.08
C GLY A 172 21.96 28.37 -5.28
N ASP A 173 23.16 28.27 -5.87
CA ASP A 173 23.52 29.05 -7.06
C ASP A 173 22.70 28.58 -8.28
N HIS A 174 22.47 27.26 -8.39
CA HIS A 174 21.62 26.67 -9.42
C HIS A 174 20.16 27.13 -9.27
N LEU A 175 19.65 27.16 -8.04
CA LEU A 175 18.30 27.68 -7.76
C LEU A 175 18.20 29.17 -8.12
N ALA A 176 19.24 29.97 -7.87
CA ALA A 176 19.28 31.38 -8.26
C ALA A 176 19.26 31.56 -9.79
N LEU A 177 20.00 30.72 -10.53
CA LEU A 177 19.97 30.69 -11.99
C LEU A 177 18.56 30.33 -12.51
N TRP A 178 17.95 29.28 -11.95
CA TRP A 178 16.58 28.89 -12.27
C TRP A 178 15.59 30.02 -11.98
N ALA A 179 15.70 30.69 -10.83
CA ALA A 179 14.80 31.79 -10.46
C ALA A 179 14.92 32.98 -11.41
N ALA A 180 16.12 33.27 -11.93
CA ALA A 180 16.32 34.28 -12.97
C ALA A 180 15.60 33.91 -14.27
N HIS A 181 15.73 32.66 -14.74
CA HIS A 181 15.01 32.17 -15.91
C HIS A 181 13.49 32.16 -15.70
N GLN A 182 13.03 31.77 -14.51
CA GLN A 182 11.62 31.74 -14.17
C GLN A 182 10.99 33.14 -14.22
N ALA A 183 11.72 34.18 -13.82
CA ALA A 183 11.26 35.56 -13.87
C ALA A 183 11.08 36.10 -15.30
N GLU A 184 11.77 35.53 -16.28
CA GLU A 184 11.68 35.92 -17.70
C GLU A 184 10.57 35.18 -18.46
N ARG A 185 10.06 34.08 -17.91
CA ARG A 185 9.09 33.21 -18.58
C ARG A 185 7.67 33.76 -18.46
N ASP A 186 6.95 33.82 -19.59
CA ASP A 186 5.56 34.26 -19.59
C ASP A 186 4.67 33.25 -18.85
N GLY A 187 3.72 33.77 -18.05
CA GLY A 187 2.84 32.96 -17.21
C GLY A 187 3.54 32.14 -16.12
N ALA A 188 4.79 32.45 -15.76
CA ALA A 188 5.52 31.76 -14.70
C ALA A 188 4.83 31.88 -13.33
N LEU A 189 4.95 30.81 -12.54
CA LEU A 189 4.46 30.85 -11.16
C LEU A 189 5.35 31.76 -10.29
N PRO A 190 4.73 32.53 -9.36
CA PRO A 190 5.47 33.23 -8.32
C PRO A 190 6.32 32.25 -7.49
N LEU A 191 7.50 32.69 -7.04
CA LEU A 191 8.47 31.83 -6.33
C LEU A 191 7.89 31.25 -5.02
N GLU A 192 6.95 31.94 -4.39
CA GLU A 192 6.22 31.48 -3.19
C GLU A 192 5.33 30.25 -3.48
N ARG A 193 4.96 30.05 -4.75
CA ARG A 193 4.13 28.92 -5.21
C ARG A 193 4.96 27.81 -5.86
N CYS A 194 6.25 28.05 -6.07
CA CYS A 194 7.18 27.07 -6.60
C CYS A 194 7.65 26.16 -5.46
N VAL A 195 7.06 24.97 -5.35
CA VAL A 195 7.38 24.01 -4.29
C VAL A 195 8.76 23.40 -4.50
N VAL A 196 9.60 23.51 -3.48
CA VAL A 196 10.96 22.96 -3.47
C VAL A 196 11.04 21.75 -2.55
N ASP A 197 10.53 21.82 -1.34
CA ASP A 197 10.60 20.71 -0.39
C ASP A 197 9.44 20.75 0.63
N LEU A 198 9.49 19.88 1.64
CA LEU A 198 8.64 19.95 2.82
C LEU A 198 9.45 19.97 4.12
N ALA A 199 8.92 20.65 5.12
CA ALA A 199 9.38 20.58 6.50
C ALA A 199 8.29 19.96 7.37
N THR A 200 8.60 18.86 8.05
CA THR A 200 7.69 18.21 9.02
C THR A 200 8.50 17.64 10.18
N PRO A 201 7.95 17.61 11.41
CA PRO A 201 8.58 16.92 12.53
C PRO A 201 8.89 15.44 12.26
N GLU A 202 8.14 14.78 11.37
CA GLU A 202 8.36 13.37 10.98
C GLU A 202 9.72 13.15 10.31
N LEU A 203 10.23 14.17 9.60
CA LEU A 203 11.52 14.14 8.89
C LEU A 203 12.68 14.71 9.74
N SER A 204 12.42 15.07 11.00
CA SER A 204 13.47 15.53 11.91
C SER A 204 14.42 14.39 12.27
N GLY A 205 15.70 14.70 12.46
CA GLY A 205 16.71 13.68 12.79
C GLY A 205 16.40 12.84 14.04
N ALA A 206 15.55 13.32 14.96
CA ALA A 206 15.09 12.58 16.13
C ALA A 206 13.98 11.55 15.83
N GLN A 207 13.32 11.66 14.66
CA GLN A 207 12.26 10.76 14.19
C GLN A 207 12.74 9.85 13.04
N LEU A 208 13.97 10.03 12.57
CA LEU A 208 14.58 9.16 11.58
C LEU A 208 15.14 7.91 12.26
N ILE A 209 14.81 6.76 11.69
CA ILE A 209 15.23 5.45 12.17
C ILE A 209 16.00 4.71 11.08
N GLY A 210 17.02 3.95 11.47
CA GLY A 210 17.82 3.15 10.54
C GLY A 210 17.30 1.73 10.38
N VAL A 211 17.98 0.96 9.51
CA VAL A 211 17.69 -0.45 9.23
C VAL A 211 17.46 -1.32 10.48
N PRO A 212 18.27 -1.26 11.56
CA PRO A 212 18.06 -2.11 12.73
C PRO A 212 16.71 -1.88 13.41
N GLU A 213 16.35 -0.60 13.61
CA GLU A 213 15.11 -0.20 14.29
C GLU A 213 13.89 -0.48 13.41
N MET A 214 13.96 -0.18 12.11
CA MET A 214 12.88 -0.51 11.18
C MET A 214 12.63 -2.02 11.11
N ALA A 215 13.69 -2.83 11.07
CA ALA A 215 13.56 -4.28 11.06
C ALA A 215 12.93 -4.82 12.36
N GLU A 216 13.32 -4.28 13.51
CA GLU A 216 12.74 -4.62 14.81
C GLU A 216 11.23 -4.30 14.85
N LEU A 217 10.84 -3.11 14.40
CA LEU A 217 9.41 -2.73 14.31
C LEU A 217 8.63 -3.68 13.39
N GLY A 218 9.23 -4.11 12.28
CA GLY A 218 8.63 -5.06 11.33
C GLY A 218 8.64 -6.53 11.78
N GLY A 219 9.18 -6.84 12.97
CA GLY A 219 9.28 -8.20 13.49
C GLY A 219 10.22 -9.11 12.66
N ILE A 220 11.20 -8.53 11.97
CA ILE A 220 12.14 -9.25 11.11
C ILE A 220 13.60 -8.95 11.48
N THR A 221 14.52 -9.73 10.94
CA THR A 221 15.95 -9.46 11.13
C THR A 221 16.41 -8.32 10.22
N ALA A 222 17.43 -7.56 10.64
CA ALA A 222 18.05 -6.55 9.78
C ALA A 222 18.65 -7.14 8.49
N SER A 223 19.07 -8.42 8.48
CA SER A 223 19.47 -9.13 7.26
C SER A 223 18.31 -9.36 6.30
N THR A 224 17.13 -9.68 6.81
CA THR A 224 15.91 -9.86 6.01
C THR A 224 15.50 -8.53 5.37
N LEU A 225 15.50 -7.44 6.15
CA LEU A 225 15.16 -6.11 5.61
C LEU A 225 16.14 -5.68 4.49
N ARG A 226 17.45 -5.87 4.69
CA ARG A 226 18.44 -5.59 3.63
C ARG A 226 18.23 -6.45 2.39
N ALA A 227 17.84 -7.72 2.56
CA ALA A 227 17.52 -8.58 1.43
C ALA A 227 16.31 -8.05 0.65
N TYR A 228 15.28 -7.54 1.33
CA TYR A 228 14.12 -6.91 0.68
C TYR A 228 14.53 -5.67 -0.11
N ILE A 229 15.31 -4.78 0.50
CA ILE A 229 15.82 -3.55 -0.15
C ILE A 229 16.65 -3.91 -1.39
N SER A 230 17.59 -4.86 -1.26
CA SER A 230 18.48 -5.26 -2.37
C SER A 230 17.75 -5.88 -3.57
N ARG A 231 16.57 -6.45 -3.34
CA ARG A 231 15.73 -7.06 -4.37
C ARG A 231 14.73 -6.08 -4.98
N GLY A 232 14.72 -4.83 -4.53
CA GLY A 232 13.72 -3.84 -4.94
C GLY A 232 12.30 -4.29 -4.57
N ASN A 233 12.12 -4.92 -3.40
CA ASN A 233 10.78 -5.30 -2.96
C ASN A 233 9.94 -4.02 -2.78
N SER A 234 8.91 -3.87 -3.61
CA SER A 234 8.02 -2.71 -3.66
C SER A 234 7.23 -2.48 -2.37
N GLU A 235 7.14 -3.49 -1.49
CA GLU A 235 6.49 -3.36 -0.19
C GLU A 235 7.29 -2.53 0.81
N VAL A 236 8.62 -2.39 0.63
CA VAL A 236 9.43 -1.58 1.54
C VAL A 236 9.44 -0.13 1.03
N PRO A 237 9.04 0.86 1.85
CA PRO A 237 9.04 2.26 1.42
C PRO A 237 10.46 2.75 1.11
N GLN A 238 10.56 3.71 0.19
CA GLN A 238 11.82 4.39 -0.10
C GLN A 238 12.32 5.14 1.15
N PRO A 239 13.65 5.20 1.37
CA PRO A 239 14.20 5.96 2.50
C PRO A 239 13.96 7.45 2.33
N GLN A 240 13.69 8.13 3.44
CA GLN A 240 13.46 9.58 3.49
C GLN A 240 14.77 10.36 3.48
N ALA A 241 15.87 9.75 3.95
CA ALA A 241 17.18 10.38 3.99
C ALA A 241 18.32 9.36 3.91
N LEU A 242 19.48 9.83 3.46
CA LEU A 242 20.74 9.09 3.50
C LEU A 242 21.72 9.79 4.45
N VAL A 243 21.90 9.26 5.66
CA VAL A 243 22.78 9.87 6.67
C VAL A 243 24.06 9.04 6.80
N GLY A 244 25.19 9.61 6.37
CA GLY A 244 26.48 8.91 6.38
C GLY A 244 26.48 7.65 5.51
N GLY A 245 25.77 7.68 4.37
CA GLY A 245 25.64 6.54 3.46
C GLY A 245 24.71 5.44 3.95
N ARG A 246 23.85 5.72 4.94
CA ARG A 246 22.88 4.75 5.49
C ARG A 246 21.47 5.25 5.30
N ASP A 247 20.62 4.35 4.82
CA ASP A 247 19.19 4.58 4.66
C ASP A 247 18.52 4.85 6.00
N GLN A 248 17.70 5.89 6.02
CA GLN A 248 16.91 6.33 7.16
C GLN A 248 15.47 6.55 6.73
N TRP A 249 14.54 6.06 7.55
CA TRP A 249 13.10 6.22 7.34
C TRP A 249 12.51 7.10 8.42
N ALA A 250 11.51 7.89 8.08
CA ALA A 250 10.69 8.52 9.10
C ALA A 250 9.97 7.42 9.90
N ARG A 251 10.00 7.50 11.24
CA ARG A 251 9.29 6.54 12.11
C ARG A 251 7.83 6.38 11.72
N ALA A 252 7.16 7.47 11.36
CA ALA A 252 5.77 7.46 10.92
C ALA A 252 5.54 6.62 9.65
N VAL A 253 6.46 6.67 8.68
CA VAL A 253 6.40 5.85 7.47
C VAL A 253 6.71 4.39 7.78
N ALA A 254 7.65 4.13 8.69
CA ALA A 254 7.93 2.78 9.17
C ALA A 254 6.73 2.17 9.91
N ASP A 255 6.02 2.95 10.72
CA ASP A 255 4.79 2.50 11.40
C ASP A 255 3.70 2.14 10.37
N ASP A 256 3.52 2.96 9.33
CA ASP A 256 2.57 2.69 8.24
C ASP A 256 2.94 1.39 7.47
N TRP A 257 4.24 1.15 7.24
CA TRP A 257 4.74 -0.09 6.63
C TRP A 257 4.53 -1.32 7.53
N VAL A 258 4.75 -1.18 8.84
CA VAL A 258 4.51 -2.24 9.83
C VAL A 258 3.04 -2.63 9.85
N GLU A 259 2.16 -1.64 9.83
CA GLU A 259 0.71 -1.87 9.75
C GLU A 259 0.34 -2.61 8.46
N ALA A 260 0.84 -2.17 7.30
CA ALA A 260 0.61 -2.86 6.04
C ALA A 260 1.10 -4.32 6.09
N ARG A 261 2.27 -4.57 6.69
CA ARG A 261 2.80 -5.92 6.89
C ARG A 261 1.93 -6.76 7.82
N GLN A 262 1.42 -6.20 8.90
CA GLN A 262 0.51 -6.90 9.82
C GLN A 262 -0.81 -7.28 9.13
N ARG A 263 -1.32 -6.43 8.22
CA ARG A 263 -2.53 -6.69 7.44
C ARG A 263 -2.32 -7.59 6.22
N SER A 264 -1.07 -7.85 5.83
CA SER A 264 -0.75 -8.77 4.74
C SER A 264 -1.17 -10.21 5.06
N HIS A 265 -1.25 -11.07 4.03
CA HIS A 265 -1.50 -12.51 4.23
C HIS A 265 -0.52 -13.16 5.22
N GLU A 266 0.76 -12.75 5.20
CA GLU A 266 1.78 -13.26 6.13
C GLU A 266 1.51 -12.79 7.57
N GLY A 267 1.17 -11.50 7.75
CA GLY A 267 0.87 -10.91 9.05
C GLY A 267 -0.40 -11.49 9.68
N VAL A 268 -1.46 -11.66 8.87
CA VAL A 268 -2.70 -12.33 9.29
C VAL A 268 -2.43 -13.76 9.72
N ARG A 269 -1.67 -14.53 8.92
CA ARG A 269 -1.29 -15.91 9.29
C ARG A 269 -0.51 -15.93 10.60
N ALA A 270 0.54 -15.13 10.72
CA ALA A 270 1.39 -15.08 11.90
C ALA A 270 0.58 -14.77 13.17
N THR A 271 -0.31 -13.77 13.10
CA THR A 271 -1.21 -13.38 14.20
C THR A 271 -2.15 -14.52 14.59
N MET A 272 -2.81 -15.14 13.61
CA MET A 272 -3.83 -16.17 13.84
C MET A 272 -3.26 -17.56 14.15
N SER A 273 -1.97 -17.77 13.93
CA SER A 273 -1.21 -18.98 14.32
C SER A 273 -0.42 -18.84 15.62
N ALA A 274 -0.45 -17.67 16.24
CA ALA A 274 0.39 -17.36 17.39
C ALA A 274 0.16 -18.37 18.53
N GLY A 275 1.26 -19.00 18.98
CA GLY A 275 1.25 -19.99 20.06
C GLY A 275 1.14 -21.46 19.62
N ASP A 276 0.88 -21.74 18.34
CA ASP A 276 0.94 -23.11 17.82
C ASP A 276 2.37 -23.50 17.42
N ARG A 277 2.77 -24.73 17.74
CA ARG A 277 4.12 -25.25 17.49
C ARG A 277 4.46 -25.38 16.00
N ASP A 278 3.45 -25.58 15.16
CA ASP A 278 3.57 -25.82 13.72
C ASP A 278 3.12 -24.58 12.92
N GLN A 279 2.89 -23.45 13.58
CA GLN A 279 2.36 -22.21 12.98
C GLN A 279 1.04 -22.43 12.23
N LEU A 280 0.21 -23.36 12.73
CA LEU A 280 -1.13 -23.58 12.21
C LEU A 280 -2.10 -22.58 12.81
N SER A 281 -3.09 -22.14 12.02
CA SER A 281 -4.25 -21.41 12.54
C SER A 281 -4.98 -22.25 13.59
N ARG A 282 -5.67 -21.63 14.55
CA ARG A 282 -6.35 -22.35 15.64
C ARG A 282 -7.26 -23.48 15.14
N GLY A 283 -8.04 -23.24 14.07
CA GLY A 283 -8.88 -24.28 13.46
C GLY A 283 -8.07 -25.42 12.82
N ALA A 284 -6.99 -25.10 12.12
CA ALA A 284 -6.11 -26.13 11.56
C ALA A 284 -5.39 -26.95 12.66
N ALA A 285 -4.99 -26.30 13.76
CA ALA A 285 -4.42 -26.97 14.92
C ALA A 285 -5.43 -27.93 15.59
N GLU A 286 -6.70 -27.53 15.72
CA GLU A 286 -7.75 -28.42 16.21
C GLU A 286 -7.99 -29.63 15.28
N VAL A 287 -7.96 -29.43 13.97
CA VAL A 287 -8.01 -30.52 12.99
C VAL A 287 -6.82 -31.46 13.19
N ARG A 288 -5.60 -30.93 13.33
CA ARG A 288 -4.40 -31.73 13.62
C ARG A 288 -4.61 -32.54 14.90
N ASP A 289 -5.01 -31.91 15.99
CA ASP A 289 -5.11 -32.57 17.29
C ASP A 289 -6.21 -33.66 17.29
N HIS A 290 -7.32 -33.41 16.60
CA HIS A 290 -8.38 -34.39 16.40
C HIS A 290 -7.90 -35.61 15.59
N PHE A 291 -7.29 -35.39 14.43
CA PHE A 291 -6.80 -36.49 13.58
C PHE A 291 -5.61 -37.21 14.21
N ALA A 292 -4.79 -36.55 15.01
CA ALA A 292 -3.69 -37.19 15.74
C ALA A 292 -4.26 -38.21 16.75
N ALA A 293 -5.30 -37.84 17.49
CA ALA A 293 -6.00 -38.75 18.40
C ALA A 293 -6.63 -39.94 17.67
N ASP A 294 -7.31 -39.69 16.54
CA ASP A 294 -7.96 -40.72 15.73
C ASP A 294 -6.95 -41.70 15.09
N PHE A 295 -5.88 -41.17 14.51
CA PHE A 295 -4.80 -41.98 13.93
C PHE A 295 -4.09 -42.77 15.01
N HIS A 296 -3.80 -42.19 16.18
CA HIS A 296 -3.22 -42.92 17.30
C HIS A 296 -4.15 -44.04 17.78
N GLY A 297 -5.44 -43.74 17.99
CA GLY A 297 -6.45 -44.73 18.38
C GLY A 297 -6.57 -45.88 17.37
N THR A 298 -6.46 -45.57 16.08
CA THR A 298 -6.52 -46.55 14.99
C THR A 298 -5.23 -47.38 14.88
N LEU A 299 -4.07 -46.75 15.00
CA LEU A 299 -2.78 -47.40 14.78
C LEU A 299 -2.30 -48.20 16.00
N TRP A 300 -2.57 -47.70 17.21
CA TRP A 300 -2.15 -48.32 18.48
C TRP A 300 -3.29 -49.05 19.19
N GLY A 301 -4.45 -48.39 19.34
CA GLY A 301 -5.58 -48.88 20.12
C GLY A 301 -6.30 -50.09 19.53
N ARG A 302 -6.07 -50.38 18.25
CA ARG A 302 -6.66 -51.52 17.52
C ARG A 302 -5.64 -52.66 17.30
N PRO A 303 -5.73 -53.77 18.05
CA PRO A 303 -4.77 -54.87 17.94
C PRO A 303 -4.69 -55.52 16.55
N ASP A 304 -5.78 -55.51 15.79
CA ASP A 304 -5.87 -56.05 14.42
C ASP A 304 -5.13 -55.20 13.39
N VAL A 305 -5.13 -53.88 13.57
CA VAL A 305 -4.38 -52.92 12.73
C VAL A 305 -2.91 -52.95 13.15
N ARG A 306 -2.63 -52.84 14.45
CA ARG A 306 -1.28 -52.84 15.03
C ARG A 306 -0.41 -53.98 14.49
N LYS A 307 -0.94 -55.21 14.44
CA LYS A 307 -0.22 -56.39 13.91
C LYS A 307 0.24 -56.25 12.45
N ARG A 308 -0.41 -55.40 11.64
CA ARG A 308 -0.12 -55.25 10.20
C ARG A 308 1.09 -54.37 9.92
N TRP A 309 1.51 -53.52 10.85
CA TRP A 309 2.52 -52.49 10.59
C TRP A 309 3.65 -52.40 11.64
N ILE A 310 3.53 -53.11 12.77
CA ILE A 310 4.45 -53.10 13.93
C ILE A 310 5.89 -53.61 13.67
N LEU A 311 6.27 -53.91 12.43
CA LEU A 311 7.59 -54.45 12.13
C LEU A 311 8.72 -53.43 12.40
N ARG A 312 8.46 -52.12 12.32
CA ARG A 312 9.47 -51.04 12.50
C ARG A 312 9.24 -50.13 13.73
N ALA A 313 8.01 -49.70 14.02
CA ALA A 313 7.68 -48.88 15.19
C ALA A 313 7.00 -49.74 16.25
N ARG A 314 7.72 -50.09 17.33
CA ARG A 314 7.29 -51.12 18.30
C ARG A 314 6.72 -50.56 19.61
N ASN A 315 6.96 -49.29 19.92
CA ASN A 315 6.50 -48.63 21.13
C ASN A 315 5.41 -47.60 20.80
N GLU A 316 4.66 -47.20 21.82
CA GLU A 316 3.54 -46.26 21.71
C GLU A 316 3.98 -44.89 21.23
N ASP A 317 5.14 -44.43 21.71
CA ASP A 317 5.65 -43.09 21.42
C ASP A 317 5.99 -42.92 19.93
N SER A 318 6.63 -43.90 19.29
CA SER A 318 6.86 -43.88 17.85
C SER A 318 5.56 -43.94 17.04
N VAL A 319 4.50 -44.55 17.57
CA VAL A 319 3.17 -44.54 16.91
C VAL A 319 2.54 -43.16 17.02
N ARG A 320 2.70 -42.50 18.17
CA ARG A 320 2.23 -41.13 18.40
C ARG A 320 2.93 -40.15 17.47
N GLU A 321 4.24 -40.25 17.27
CA GLU A 321 4.98 -39.43 16.29
C GLU A 321 4.45 -39.60 14.86
N ILE A 322 4.15 -40.84 14.45
CA ILE A 322 3.58 -41.11 13.11
C ILE A 322 2.16 -40.54 13.01
N ALA A 323 1.33 -40.71 14.03
CA ALA A 323 -0.02 -40.17 14.08
C ALA A 323 -0.02 -38.65 14.00
N ASP A 324 0.84 -37.98 14.77
CA ASP A 324 1.06 -36.53 14.74
C ASP A 324 1.49 -36.07 13.34
N ALA A 325 2.45 -36.75 12.71
CA ALA A 325 2.91 -36.41 11.36
C ALA A 325 1.84 -36.58 10.29
N LEU A 326 1.01 -37.63 10.38
CA LEU A 326 -0.12 -37.83 9.46
C LEU A 326 -1.18 -36.75 9.67
N ALA A 327 -1.48 -36.40 10.92
CA ALA A 327 -2.46 -35.39 11.25
C ALA A 327 -2.01 -33.98 10.82
N TRP A 328 -0.72 -33.68 10.97
CA TRP A 328 -0.13 -32.45 10.45
C TRP A 328 -0.33 -32.33 8.93
N ASN A 329 -0.11 -33.41 8.17
CA ASN A 329 -0.34 -33.40 6.71
C ASN A 329 -1.81 -33.12 6.34
N VAL A 330 -2.77 -33.59 7.14
CA VAL A 330 -4.20 -33.28 6.94
C VAL A 330 -4.45 -31.79 7.19
N ALA A 331 -3.99 -31.28 8.34
CA ALA A 331 -4.18 -29.88 8.72
C ALA A 331 -3.51 -28.90 7.75
N SER A 332 -2.29 -29.21 7.30
CA SER A 332 -1.53 -28.37 6.37
C SER A 332 -2.07 -28.42 4.93
N SER A 333 -2.96 -29.36 4.62
CA SER A 333 -3.53 -29.58 3.28
C SER A 333 -5.04 -29.37 3.23
N LEU A 334 -5.60 -28.62 4.20
CA LEU A 334 -7.04 -28.35 4.27
C LEU A 334 -7.59 -27.68 3.01
N ASP A 335 -6.78 -26.84 2.37
CA ASP A 335 -7.06 -26.16 1.09
C ASP A 335 -7.30 -27.15 -0.08
N ARG A 336 -6.70 -28.34 -0.02
CA ARG A 336 -6.93 -29.41 -1.00
C ARG A 336 -8.24 -30.16 -0.78
N VAL A 337 -8.77 -30.11 0.43
CA VAL A 337 -10.04 -30.76 0.80
C VAL A 337 -11.21 -29.83 0.53
N LEU A 338 -11.06 -28.55 0.89
CA LEU A 338 -12.05 -27.50 0.68
C LEU A 338 -11.41 -26.35 -0.10
N PRO A 339 -11.83 -26.10 -1.37
CA PRO A 339 -11.28 -25.02 -2.16
C PRO A 339 -11.66 -23.66 -1.54
N THR A 340 -10.68 -23.02 -0.90
CA THR A 340 -10.86 -21.79 -0.11
C THR A 340 -11.45 -20.64 -0.91
N HIS A 341 -11.09 -20.51 -2.17
CA HIS A 341 -11.64 -19.48 -3.07
C HIS A 341 -13.13 -19.68 -3.36
N LEU A 342 -13.59 -20.92 -3.55
CA LEU A 342 -15.02 -21.21 -3.77
C LEU A 342 -15.82 -21.01 -2.49
N LEU A 343 -15.27 -21.44 -1.35
CA LEU A 343 -15.88 -21.20 -0.04
C LEU A 343 -15.99 -19.71 0.24
N GLY A 344 -14.90 -18.96 0.05
CA GLY A 344 -14.85 -17.53 0.29
C GLY A 344 -15.88 -16.76 -0.53
N HIS A 345 -15.97 -17.03 -1.84
CA HIS A 345 -16.98 -16.40 -2.70
C HIS A 345 -18.41 -16.82 -2.32
N THR A 346 -18.62 -18.05 -1.86
CA THR A 346 -19.93 -18.50 -1.37
C THR A 346 -20.33 -17.77 -0.09
N VAL A 347 -19.39 -17.62 0.86
CA VAL A 347 -19.62 -16.89 2.11
C VAL A 347 -19.86 -15.41 1.84
N GLU A 348 -19.07 -14.80 0.97
CA GLU A 348 -19.24 -13.41 0.51
C GLU A 348 -20.67 -13.17 -0.01
N ASN A 349 -21.10 -13.95 -0.99
CA ASN A 349 -22.45 -13.82 -1.56
C ASN A 349 -23.56 -14.08 -0.53
N ALA A 350 -23.37 -15.05 0.38
CA ALA A 350 -24.35 -15.36 1.40
C ALA A 350 -24.50 -14.22 2.43
N VAL A 351 -23.39 -13.62 2.86
CA VAL A 351 -23.41 -12.44 3.76
C VAL A 351 -24.08 -11.25 3.07
N LEU A 352 -23.71 -10.97 1.82
CA LEU A 352 -24.32 -9.87 1.05
C LEU A 352 -25.81 -10.11 0.80
N HIS A 353 -26.25 -11.35 0.67
CA HIS A 353 -27.65 -11.70 0.57
C HIS A 353 -28.41 -11.43 1.88
N ASP A 354 -27.87 -11.87 3.03
CA ASP A 354 -28.47 -11.60 4.35
C ASP A 354 -28.57 -10.07 4.60
N PHE A 355 -27.55 -9.30 4.19
CA PHE A 355 -27.59 -7.84 4.25
C PHE A 355 -28.66 -7.25 3.34
N ALA A 356 -28.82 -7.75 2.11
CA ALA A 356 -29.88 -7.30 1.21
C ALA A 356 -31.26 -7.55 1.81
N GLU A 357 -31.52 -8.74 2.36
CA GLU A 357 -32.79 -9.06 3.04
C GLU A 357 -33.05 -8.13 4.24
N ALA A 358 -32.02 -7.86 5.05
CA ALA A 358 -32.10 -6.91 6.16
C ALA A 358 -32.52 -5.50 5.72
N ILE A 359 -31.93 -5.02 4.62
CA ILE A 359 -32.18 -3.69 4.07
C ILE A 359 -33.59 -3.60 3.49
N ASP A 360 -34.02 -4.62 2.75
CA ASP A 360 -35.36 -4.66 2.17
C ASP A 360 -36.44 -4.73 3.25
N LEU A 361 -36.23 -5.53 4.31
CA LEU A 361 -37.12 -5.55 5.47
C LEU A 361 -37.19 -4.18 6.16
N ASN A 362 -36.06 -3.49 6.32
CA ASN A 362 -36.03 -2.15 6.91
C ASN A 362 -36.80 -1.14 6.05
N ARG A 363 -36.66 -1.21 4.71
CA ARG A 363 -37.43 -0.38 3.77
C ARG A 363 -38.93 -0.63 3.87
N GLU A 364 -39.36 -1.89 3.99
CA GLU A 364 -40.77 -2.24 4.20
C GLU A 364 -41.33 -1.70 5.52
N VAL A 365 -40.53 -1.73 6.59
CA VAL A 365 -40.91 -1.19 7.90
C VAL A 365 -40.97 0.34 7.88
N GLN A 366 -40.03 1.02 7.22
CA GLN A 366 -39.99 2.48 7.08
C GLN A 366 -41.07 3.05 6.14
N ALA A 367 -41.61 2.25 5.22
CA ALA A 367 -42.78 2.63 4.41
C ALA A 367 -44.07 2.81 5.26
N ARG A 368 -44.05 2.51 6.56
CA ARG A 368 -45.13 2.81 7.51
C ARG A 368 -44.94 4.21 8.12
N PRO A 369 -46.00 5.03 8.22
CA PRO A 369 -45.85 6.43 8.57
C PRO A 369 -45.50 6.62 10.07
N LYS A 370 -44.23 6.92 10.39
CA LYS A 370 -43.86 7.62 11.64
C LYS A 370 -42.74 8.64 11.45
N LYS A 371 -42.84 9.68 12.28
CA LYS A 371 -42.09 10.94 12.29
C LYS A 371 -40.65 10.74 12.79
N SER A 372 -39.76 11.51 12.16
CA SER A 372 -38.32 11.71 12.41
C SER A 372 -37.39 10.62 11.88
N ALA A 373 -37.06 10.72 10.59
CA ALA A 373 -35.78 10.25 10.09
C ALA A 373 -34.67 11.18 10.64
N LYS A 374 -34.01 10.76 11.70
CA LYS A 374 -32.71 11.30 12.10
C LYS A 374 -31.74 10.12 12.13
N THR A 375 -30.67 10.26 11.34
CA THR A 375 -29.55 9.33 11.12
C THR A 375 -29.93 8.00 10.43
N LYS A 376 -29.20 7.65 9.35
CA LYS A 376 -29.22 6.30 8.75
C LYS A 376 -28.59 5.34 9.75
N ASP A 377 -29.32 4.97 10.78
CA ASP A 377 -28.86 3.95 11.72
C ASP A 377 -29.02 2.59 11.03
N TRP A 378 -27.91 1.99 10.58
CA TRP A 378 -27.87 0.62 10.02
C TRP A 378 -28.07 -0.47 11.09
N LEU A 379 -28.81 -0.16 12.17
CA LEU A 379 -29.08 -0.98 13.37
C LEU A 379 -29.79 -2.32 13.11
N HIS A 380 -29.97 -2.72 11.84
CA HIS A 380 -30.73 -3.90 11.44
C HIS A 380 -29.97 -4.84 10.52
N LEU A 381 -28.69 -4.59 10.20
CA LEU A 381 -27.90 -5.60 9.50
C LEU A 381 -27.81 -6.86 10.36
N TRP A 382 -28.07 -8.01 9.74
CA TRP A 382 -27.97 -9.30 10.39
C TRP A 382 -27.31 -10.31 9.47
N VAL A 383 -26.72 -11.34 10.07
CA VAL A 383 -26.18 -12.50 9.38
C VAL A 383 -26.89 -13.72 9.94
N SER A 384 -27.39 -14.58 9.06
CA SER A 384 -28.05 -15.81 9.44
C SER A 384 -27.08 -16.72 10.20
N ARG A 385 -27.60 -17.49 11.16
CA ARG A 385 -26.78 -18.38 11.99
C ARG A 385 -25.91 -19.36 11.17
N PRO A 386 -26.40 -20.01 10.09
CA PRO A 386 -25.55 -20.86 9.26
C PRO A 386 -24.40 -20.09 8.60
N VAL A 387 -24.65 -18.87 8.11
CA VAL A 387 -23.63 -18.03 7.46
C VAL A 387 -22.61 -17.55 8.48
N ALA A 388 -23.04 -17.09 9.66
CA ALA A 388 -22.14 -16.72 10.74
C ALA A 388 -21.25 -17.89 11.21
N GLY A 389 -21.80 -19.10 11.25
CA GLY A 389 -21.04 -20.33 11.53
C GLY A 389 -20.00 -20.65 10.45
N MET A 390 -20.35 -20.52 9.16
CA MET A 390 -19.40 -20.71 8.07
C MET A 390 -18.30 -19.65 8.07
N LEU A 391 -18.65 -18.39 8.33
CA LEU A 391 -17.70 -17.29 8.44
C LEU A 391 -16.72 -17.51 9.60
N ALA A 392 -17.23 -17.88 10.78
CA ALA A 392 -16.38 -18.22 11.93
C ALA A 392 -15.46 -19.42 11.64
N TRP A 393 -15.97 -20.44 10.96
CA TRP A 393 -15.13 -21.57 10.50
C TRP A 393 -14.04 -21.08 9.55
N PHE A 394 -14.38 -20.23 8.58
CA PHE A 394 -13.44 -19.73 7.58
C PHE A 394 -12.32 -18.90 8.21
N ILE A 395 -12.64 -18.01 9.15
CA ILE A 395 -11.66 -17.24 9.94
C ILE A 395 -10.71 -18.17 10.70
N ARG A 396 -11.22 -19.24 11.32
CA ARG A 396 -10.40 -20.14 12.16
C ARG A 396 -9.47 -21.03 11.36
N HIS A 397 -9.87 -21.44 10.15
CA HIS A 397 -9.12 -22.43 9.36
C HIS A 397 -8.27 -21.78 8.26
N HIS A 398 -8.77 -20.71 7.64
CA HIS A 398 -8.12 -20.00 6.53
C HIS A 398 -8.17 -18.48 6.75
N PRO A 399 -7.58 -17.97 7.84
CA PRO A 399 -7.68 -16.56 8.23
C PRO A 399 -7.23 -15.60 7.13
N GLU A 400 -6.18 -15.96 6.37
CA GLU A 400 -5.65 -15.14 5.30
C GLU A 400 -6.64 -14.97 4.13
N SER A 401 -7.42 -16.01 3.82
CA SER A 401 -8.46 -15.93 2.79
C SER A 401 -9.71 -15.24 3.34
N ALA A 402 -10.08 -15.53 4.60
CA ALA A 402 -11.20 -14.86 5.26
C ALA A 402 -10.99 -13.35 5.33
N HIS A 403 -9.77 -12.89 5.61
CA HIS A 403 -9.42 -11.47 5.64
C HIS A 403 -9.70 -10.79 4.30
N TYR A 404 -9.22 -11.38 3.20
CA TYR A 404 -9.50 -10.90 1.85
C TYR A 404 -11.00 -10.81 1.55
N TYR A 405 -11.76 -11.89 1.76
CA TYR A 405 -13.19 -11.90 1.43
C TYR A 405 -14.04 -11.01 2.34
N ILE A 406 -13.64 -10.78 3.59
CA ILE A 406 -14.31 -9.79 4.45
C ILE A 406 -14.02 -8.35 3.96
N GLY A 407 -12.82 -8.10 3.42
CA GLY A 407 -12.51 -6.87 2.68
C GLY A 407 -13.48 -6.67 1.51
N GLU A 408 -13.69 -7.69 0.68
CA GLU A 408 -14.66 -7.65 -0.43
C GLU A 408 -16.10 -7.42 0.03
N ILE A 409 -16.55 -8.11 1.09
CA ILE A 409 -17.88 -7.88 1.68
C ILE A 409 -18.03 -6.41 2.10
N THR A 410 -16.99 -5.84 2.71
CA THR A 410 -16.98 -4.45 3.17
C THR A 410 -17.06 -3.48 1.99
N ARG A 411 -16.24 -3.68 0.96
CA ARG A 411 -16.24 -2.90 -0.28
C ARG A 411 -17.59 -2.95 -0.99
N GLU A 412 -18.14 -4.14 -1.16
CA GLU A 412 -19.40 -4.34 -1.88
C GLU A 412 -20.58 -3.76 -1.09
N SER A 413 -20.56 -3.87 0.24
CA SER A 413 -21.58 -3.27 1.11
C SER A 413 -21.56 -1.75 1.03
N HIS A 414 -20.37 -1.14 1.02
CA HIS A 414 -20.20 0.29 0.83
C HIS A 414 -20.70 0.73 -0.56
N THR A 415 -20.25 0.05 -1.61
CA THR A 415 -20.58 0.41 -3.01
C THR A 415 -22.07 0.26 -3.33
N ARG A 416 -22.73 -0.81 -2.86
CA ARG A 416 -24.15 -1.07 -3.17
C ARG A 416 -25.11 -0.27 -2.31
N TRP A 417 -24.78 -0.06 -1.03
CA TRP A 417 -25.74 0.43 -0.05
C TRP A 417 -25.26 1.63 0.77
N ASP A 418 -24.04 2.13 0.56
CA ASP A 418 -23.47 3.25 1.34
C ASP A 418 -23.41 2.91 2.84
N ILE A 419 -23.08 1.64 3.15
CA ILE A 419 -22.85 1.17 4.52
C ILE A 419 -21.40 1.49 4.90
N PRO A 420 -21.17 2.22 6.00
CA PRO A 420 -19.82 2.48 6.49
C PRO A 420 -19.07 1.17 6.80
N ALA A 421 -17.78 1.11 6.44
CA ALA A 421 -16.94 -0.06 6.67
C ALA A 421 -16.95 -0.53 8.14
N LYS A 422 -16.91 0.43 9.07
CA LYS A 422 -16.98 0.20 10.52
C LYS A 422 -18.25 -0.54 10.93
N ASP A 423 -19.38 -0.23 10.30
CA ASP A 423 -20.67 -0.84 10.62
C ASP A 423 -20.74 -2.28 10.09
N THR A 424 -20.24 -2.52 8.86
CA THR A 424 -20.09 -3.86 8.30
C THR A 424 -19.19 -4.72 9.19
N LEU A 425 -17.98 -4.26 9.50
CA LEU A 425 -17.04 -5.01 10.33
C LEU A 425 -17.57 -5.26 11.75
N SER A 426 -18.20 -4.25 12.36
CA SER A 426 -18.82 -4.40 13.68
C SER A 426 -19.94 -5.44 13.67
N THR A 427 -20.77 -5.45 12.61
CA THR A 427 -21.83 -6.44 12.42
C THR A 427 -21.25 -7.84 12.29
N LEU A 428 -20.30 -8.04 11.37
CA LEU A 428 -19.67 -9.34 11.16
C LEU A 428 -19.00 -9.87 12.43
N ARG A 429 -18.24 -9.02 13.13
CA ARG A 429 -17.59 -9.37 14.41
C ARG A 429 -18.61 -9.84 15.44
N GLN A 430 -19.72 -9.10 15.60
CA GLN A 430 -20.76 -9.46 16.55
C GLN A 430 -21.36 -10.84 16.22
N TYR A 431 -21.72 -11.08 14.97
CA TYR A 431 -22.37 -12.33 14.56
C TYR A 431 -21.44 -13.55 14.61
N VAL A 432 -20.15 -13.42 14.27
CA VAL A 432 -19.21 -14.56 14.43
C VAL A 432 -19.00 -14.93 15.89
N ILE A 433 -19.11 -13.97 16.82
CA ILE A 433 -19.05 -14.23 18.27
C ILE A 433 -20.35 -14.91 18.73
N THR A 434 -21.51 -14.31 18.46
CA THR A 434 -22.78 -14.77 19.04
C THR A 434 -23.37 -16.00 18.36
N GLU A 435 -23.33 -16.04 17.02
CA GLU A 435 -23.95 -17.10 16.22
C GLU A 435 -22.91 -18.10 15.69
N GLY A 436 -21.68 -17.64 15.44
CA GLY A 436 -20.58 -18.45 14.91
C GLY A 436 -19.74 -19.17 15.97
N ASN A 437 -19.89 -18.83 17.26
CA ASN A 437 -19.10 -19.33 18.39
C ASN A 437 -17.58 -19.10 18.25
N LEU A 438 -17.16 -18.04 17.54
CA LEU A 438 -15.77 -17.59 17.56
C LEU A 438 -15.46 -17.02 18.96
N SER A 439 -14.28 -17.33 19.50
CA SER A 439 -13.87 -16.75 20.79
C SER A 439 -13.76 -15.22 20.66
N VAL A 440 -14.09 -14.49 21.73
CA VAL A 440 -13.98 -13.02 21.72
C VAL A 440 -12.54 -12.59 21.43
N GLU A 441 -11.55 -13.29 21.98
CA GLU A 441 -10.13 -13.01 21.75
C GLU A 441 -9.75 -13.16 20.26
N ASP A 442 -10.18 -14.25 19.61
CA ASP A 442 -9.90 -14.49 18.19
C ASP A 442 -10.60 -13.48 17.30
N ALA A 443 -11.86 -13.16 17.63
CA ALA A 443 -12.63 -12.16 16.90
C ALA A 443 -11.97 -10.78 17.00
N GLU A 444 -11.60 -10.33 18.19
CA GLU A 444 -10.94 -9.02 18.35
C GLU A 444 -9.57 -8.99 17.66
N SER A 445 -8.74 -10.04 17.83
CA SER A 445 -7.43 -10.11 17.21
C SER A 445 -7.52 -10.08 15.67
N PHE A 446 -8.47 -10.82 15.11
CA PHE A 446 -8.66 -10.90 13.66
C PHE A 446 -9.26 -9.60 13.08
N PHE A 447 -10.33 -9.06 13.67
CA PHE A 447 -11.00 -7.87 13.15
C PHE A 447 -10.17 -6.59 13.37
N ALA A 448 -9.23 -6.57 14.33
CA ALA A 448 -8.24 -5.50 14.45
C ALA A 448 -7.37 -5.37 13.18
N LEU A 449 -7.12 -6.46 12.44
CA LEU A 449 -6.35 -6.46 11.19
C LEU A 449 -7.18 -5.99 9.97
N LEU A 450 -8.49 -5.89 10.12
CA LEU A 450 -9.43 -5.42 9.08
C LEU A 450 -9.90 -3.99 9.29
N THR A 451 -9.83 -3.50 10.53
CA THR A 451 -10.37 -2.19 10.90
C THR A 451 -9.47 -1.10 10.31
N PRO A 452 -9.96 -0.25 9.38
CA PRO A 452 -9.23 0.94 8.98
C PRO A 452 -8.99 1.81 10.23
N PRO A 453 -7.82 2.42 10.42
CA PRO A 453 -7.61 3.30 11.57
C PRO A 453 -8.65 4.42 11.54
N GLU A 454 -9.03 4.91 12.72
CA GLU A 454 -9.84 6.12 12.79
C GLU A 454 -9.10 7.23 12.02
N LYS A 455 -9.77 7.83 11.03
CA LYS A 455 -9.27 9.00 10.31
C LYS A 455 -8.99 10.07 11.36
N ASN A 456 -7.73 10.19 11.77
CA ASN A 456 -7.27 11.31 12.56
C ASN A 456 -7.23 12.50 11.60
N ASP A 457 -8.26 13.35 11.65
CA ASP A 457 -8.34 14.61 10.91
C ASP A 457 -7.16 15.55 11.20
#